data_AF-A0AA95FFH4-F1
#
_entry.id   AF-A0AA95FFH4-F1
#
_cell.length_a   1.000
_cell.length_b   1.000
_cell.length_c   1.000
_cell.angle_alpha   90.00
_cell.angle_beta   90.00
_cell.angle_gamma   90.00
#
_symmetry.space_group_name_H-M   'P 1'
#
loop_
_entity.id
_entity.type
_entity.pdbx_description
1 polymer ?
#
loop_
_entity_poly.entity_id
_entity_poly.type
_entity_poly.pdbx_seq_one_letter_code
_entity_poly.pdbx_strand_id
1 'polypeptide(L)'
;MTNTIRSIIFSLSILLISCNQTKKQKRIDDKILRSKVISDSTNKLSGKPVFKADKKVKTLILDYNAISCSCAQWSESKSNKKEYYWLEPANEKLINADHLFNGDNLPVQIKVTGQIVSENGFPKRHSLSKVNENEAGKVFRYTNIEVLKK
;
A
#
# COMPACT_ATOMS: atom_id res chain seq x y z
N MET A 1 35.61 -11.76 -70.32
CA MET A 1 36.59 -11.83 -69.21
C MET A 1 35.91 -11.34 -67.94
N THR A 2 35.98 -12.15 -66.87
CA THR A 2 35.73 -11.85 -65.43
C THR A 2 34.37 -11.24 -65.04
N ASN A 3 33.37 -12.04 -64.65
CA ASN A 3 33.10 -12.59 -63.30
C ASN A 3 33.24 -11.59 -62.15
N THR A 4 32.13 -11.30 -61.46
CA THR A 4 32.04 -11.52 -59.99
C THR A 4 30.60 -11.63 -59.51
N ILE A 5 30.37 -12.73 -58.80
CA ILE A 5 29.18 -13.20 -58.10
C ILE A 5 28.96 -12.36 -56.83
N ARG A 6 27.71 -12.04 -56.48
CA ARG A 6 27.35 -11.73 -55.09
C ARG A 6 26.00 -12.33 -54.67
N SER A 7 26.14 -13.29 -53.77
CA SER A 7 25.32 -13.53 -52.58
C SER A 7 23.90 -14.09 -52.74
N ILE A 8 23.88 -15.42 -52.67
CA ILE A 8 22.83 -16.28 -52.15
C ILE A 8 22.59 -15.92 -50.65
N ILE A 9 21.32 -15.97 -50.20
CA ILE A 9 20.79 -16.85 -49.15
C ILE A 9 19.53 -16.23 -48.52
N PHE A 10 18.43 -16.93 -48.75
CA PHE A 10 17.12 -16.87 -48.12
C PHE A 10 17.20 -16.67 -46.59
N SER A 11 16.62 -15.57 -46.10
CA SER A 11 16.20 -15.44 -44.69
C SER A 11 14.68 -15.61 -44.58
N LEU A 12 14.35 -16.87 -44.34
CA LEU A 12 13.12 -17.46 -43.84
C LEU A 12 12.36 -16.57 -42.83
N SER A 13 11.30 -15.89 -43.26
CA SER A 13 10.36 -15.19 -42.36
C SER A 13 9.11 -16.05 -42.15
N ILE A 14 9.22 -17.04 -41.26
CA ILE A 14 8.07 -17.77 -40.74
C ILE A 14 7.38 -16.86 -39.71
N LEU A 15 6.32 -16.17 -40.13
CA LEU A 15 5.36 -15.53 -39.21
C LEU A 15 4.39 -16.59 -38.71
N LEU A 16 4.78 -17.31 -37.65
CA LEU A 16 3.85 -18.09 -36.83
C LEU A 16 3.75 -17.44 -35.45
N ILE A 17 2.82 -16.49 -35.31
CA ILE A 17 2.30 -16.11 -33.99
C ILE A 17 0.77 -16.19 -34.03
N SER A 18 0.33 -17.44 -33.88
CA SER A 18 -0.78 -17.93 -33.05
C SER A 18 -1.94 -16.96 -32.75
N CYS A 19 -3.12 -17.29 -33.30
CA CYS A 19 -4.42 -16.95 -32.74
C CYS A 19 -4.52 -17.48 -31.30
N ASN A 20 -4.37 -16.62 -30.29
CA ASN A 20 -4.87 -16.96 -28.97
C ASN A 20 -6.38 -16.75 -28.95
N GLN A 21 -7.10 -17.82 -29.29
CA GLN A 21 -8.49 -17.99 -28.88
C GLN A 21 -8.52 -18.02 -27.35
N THR A 22 -9.06 -16.98 -26.72
CA THR A 22 -9.34 -17.01 -25.29
C THR A 22 -10.45 -18.03 -25.03
N LYS A 23 -10.04 -19.24 -24.67
CA LYS A 23 -10.92 -20.28 -24.15
C LYS A 23 -11.63 -19.75 -22.90
N LYS A 24 -12.96 -19.82 -22.94
CA LYS A 24 -13.87 -19.57 -21.82
C LYS A 24 -13.58 -20.62 -20.74
N GLN A 25 -12.85 -20.25 -19.67
CA GLN A 25 -12.61 -21.14 -18.55
C GLN A 25 -13.87 -21.25 -17.69
N LYS A 26 -14.29 -22.51 -17.50
CA LYS A 26 -15.49 -22.93 -16.80
C LYS A 26 -15.34 -22.68 -15.30
N ARG A 27 -16.44 -22.18 -14.72
CA ARG A 27 -16.70 -21.86 -13.31
C ARG A 27 -16.57 -23.10 -12.41
N ILE A 28 -15.42 -23.27 -11.76
CA ILE A 28 -15.24 -24.00 -10.50
C ILE A 28 -14.14 -23.22 -9.76
N ASP A 29 -14.37 -22.89 -8.48
CA ASP A 29 -13.44 -22.26 -7.50
C ASP A 29 -13.85 -20.91 -6.87
N ASP A 30 -15.06 -20.40 -7.14
CA ASP A 30 -15.68 -19.35 -6.30
C ASP A 30 -15.90 -19.82 -4.83
N LYS A 31 -15.73 -21.11 -4.55
CA LYS A 31 -15.82 -21.70 -3.21
C LYS A 31 -14.46 -21.97 -2.55
N ILE A 32 -13.33 -21.81 -3.27
CA ILE A 32 -11.97 -22.12 -2.79
C ILE A 32 -11.06 -20.87 -2.81
N LEU A 33 -11.51 -19.72 -3.33
CA LEU A 33 -10.85 -18.40 -3.16
C LEU A 33 -11.50 -17.54 -2.05
N ARG A 34 -11.97 -18.19 -0.98
CA ARG A 34 -12.08 -17.57 0.36
C ARG A 34 -11.10 -18.23 1.33
N SER A 35 -10.01 -18.75 0.77
CA SER A 35 -8.84 -19.21 1.51
C SER A 35 -8.27 -18.04 2.30
N LYS A 36 -8.65 -18.00 3.58
CA LYS A 36 -7.76 -17.60 4.65
C LYS A 36 -7.16 -16.21 4.41
N VAL A 37 -8.00 -15.18 4.53
CA VAL A 37 -7.57 -13.99 5.28
C VAL A 37 -7.05 -14.57 6.59
N ILE A 38 -5.74 -14.69 6.68
CA ILE A 38 -5.05 -15.02 7.91
C ILE A 38 -5.39 -13.84 8.81
N SER A 39 -6.47 -14.00 9.58
CA SER A 39 -6.63 -13.30 10.83
C SER A 39 -5.44 -13.76 11.66
N ASP A 40 -4.34 -13.02 11.56
CA ASP A 40 -3.20 -13.16 12.46
C ASP A 40 -3.76 -13.02 13.87
N SER A 41 -3.91 -14.17 14.54
CA SER A 41 -4.46 -14.34 15.88
C SER A 41 -3.49 -13.85 16.97
N THR A 42 -2.56 -12.95 16.63
CA THR A 42 -1.57 -12.40 17.55
C THR A 42 -1.75 -10.90 17.72
N ASN A 43 -3.00 -10.46 17.87
CA ASN A 43 -3.28 -9.27 18.69
C ASN A 43 -3.27 -9.66 20.17
N LYS A 44 -2.11 -10.11 20.66
CA LYS A 44 -1.83 -10.16 22.11
C LYS A 44 -0.90 -8.99 22.42
N LEU A 45 -1.46 -7.79 22.46
CA LEU A 45 -0.87 -6.74 23.28
C LEU A 45 -1.04 -7.18 24.72
N SER A 46 0.06 -7.29 25.45
CA SER A 46 0.03 -7.36 26.91
C SER A 46 -0.88 -6.24 27.44
N GLY A 47 -2.05 -6.62 27.97
CA GLY A 47 -2.90 -5.77 28.80
C GLY A 47 -3.78 -4.69 28.14
N LYS A 48 -4.00 -4.65 26.81
CA LYS A 48 -4.86 -3.63 26.17
C LYS A 48 -5.93 -4.25 25.23
N PRO A 49 -7.12 -3.62 25.09
CA PRO A 49 -8.31 -4.26 24.54
C PRO A 49 -8.10 -4.80 23.12
N VAL A 50 -8.74 -5.93 22.83
CA VAL A 50 -8.73 -6.58 21.51
C VAL A 50 -9.43 -5.65 20.50
N PHE A 51 -8.66 -4.84 19.77
CA PHE A 51 -9.19 -3.97 18.73
C PHE A 51 -9.73 -4.81 17.57
N LYS A 52 -11.02 -4.63 17.25
CA LYS A 52 -11.62 -5.14 16.01
C LYS A 52 -11.25 -4.17 14.90
N ALA A 53 -10.32 -4.55 14.02
CA ALA A 53 -10.06 -3.80 12.80
C ALA A 53 -11.37 -3.63 12.00
N ASP A 54 -11.59 -2.43 11.47
CA ASP A 54 -12.69 -2.17 10.56
C ASP A 54 -12.57 -3.15 9.38
N LYS A 55 -13.62 -3.93 9.10
CA LYS A 55 -13.59 -4.95 8.04
C LYS A 55 -13.50 -4.31 6.64
N LYS A 56 -13.72 -3.00 6.53
CA LYS A 56 -13.75 -2.30 5.26
C LYS A 56 -12.35 -1.85 4.85
N VAL A 57 -11.87 -2.42 3.74
CA VAL A 57 -10.72 -1.87 3.00
C VAL A 57 -11.10 -0.53 2.39
N LYS A 58 -10.26 0.48 2.58
CA LYS A 58 -10.41 1.84 2.07
C LYS A 58 -9.16 2.24 1.29
N THR A 59 -9.34 3.12 0.31
CA THR A 59 -8.23 3.80 -0.38
C THR A 59 -8.33 5.29 -0.08
N LEU A 60 -7.28 5.87 0.47
CA LEU A 60 -7.21 7.26 0.88
C LEU A 60 -6.09 7.98 0.12
N ILE A 61 -6.31 9.25 -0.20
CA ILE A 61 -5.24 10.16 -0.65
C ILE A 61 -4.93 11.07 0.52
N LEU A 62 -3.70 10.99 1.02
CA LEU A 62 -3.27 11.63 2.25
C LEU A 62 -2.15 12.64 1.98
N ASP A 63 -2.24 13.77 2.66
CA ASP A 63 -1.20 14.79 2.72
C ASP A 63 -0.45 14.68 4.05
N TYR A 64 0.86 14.85 4.00
CA TYR A 64 1.67 15.03 5.20
C TYR A 64 1.47 16.43 5.78
N ASN A 65 1.29 16.52 7.09
CA ASN A 65 1.10 17.78 7.81
C ASN A 65 2.27 17.96 8.78
N ALA A 66 3.15 18.93 8.50
CA ALA A 66 4.24 19.31 9.38
C ALA A 66 3.70 20.10 10.59
N ILE A 67 3.18 19.39 11.59
CA ILE A 67 2.64 19.95 12.83
C ILE A 67 3.63 19.76 13.99
N SER A 68 3.57 20.65 14.98
CA SER A 68 4.53 20.69 16.09
C SER A 68 4.30 19.65 17.19
N CYS A 69 3.16 18.94 17.19
CA CYS A 69 2.90 17.87 18.15
C CYS A 69 3.39 16.52 17.64
N SER A 70 3.65 15.58 18.55
CA SER A 70 3.95 14.18 18.25
C SER A 70 2.70 13.37 17.89
N CYS A 71 1.64 14.03 17.42
CA CYS A 71 0.40 13.38 16.99
C CYS A 71 0.54 12.78 15.58
N ALA A 72 -0.48 12.05 15.16
CA ALA A 72 -0.67 11.62 13.77
C ALA A 72 -0.55 12.79 12.77
N GLN A 73 0.26 12.62 11.73
CA GLN A 73 0.62 13.71 10.80
C GLN A 73 -0.03 13.60 9.42
N TRP A 74 -0.71 12.50 9.11
CA TRP A 74 -1.33 12.29 7.79
C TRP A 74 -2.81 12.63 7.83
N SER A 75 -3.33 13.38 6.85
CA SER A 75 -4.77 13.66 6.75
C SER A 75 -5.27 13.61 5.30
N GLU A 76 -6.56 13.34 5.10
CA GLU A 76 -7.14 13.26 3.76
C GLU A 76 -7.08 14.58 3.01
N SER A 77 -6.51 14.56 1.81
CA SER A 77 -6.18 15.77 1.04
C SER A 77 -7.39 16.65 0.68
N LYS A 78 -8.56 16.04 0.50
CA LYS A 78 -9.79 16.73 0.05
C LYS A 78 -10.87 16.84 1.13
N SER A 79 -10.55 16.60 2.39
CA SER A 79 -11.53 16.64 3.47
C SER A 79 -11.65 18.03 4.10
N ASN A 80 -12.87 18.55 4.22
CA ASN A 80 -13.17 19.79 4.96
C ASN A 80 -12.99 19.61 6.47
N LYS A 81 -13.03 18.38 6.97
CA LYS A 81 -12.76 18.01 8.37
C LYS A 81 -11.49 17.19 8.39
N LYS A 82 -10.39 17.77 8.88
CA LYS A 82 -9.11 17.07 8.97
C LYS A 82 -9.19 15.97 10.03
N GLU A 83 -9.27 14.73 9.57
CA GLU A 83 -8.99 13.57 10.40
C GLU A 83 -7.53 13.19 10.21
N TYR A 84 -6.82 13.01 11.32
CA TYR A 84 -5.41 12.66 11.32
C TYR A 84 -5.22 11.16 11.55
N TYR A 85 -4.26 10.59 10.83
CA TYR A 85 -3.97 9.17 10.79
C TYR A 85 -2.52 8.88 11.16
N TRP A 86 -2.34 7.92 12.05
CA TRP A 86 -1.10 7.16 12.15
C TRP A 86 -1.06 6.13 11.03
N LEU A 87 0.06 6.03 10.32
CA LEU A 87 0.22 5.08 9.22
C LEU A 87 1.10 3.90 9.64
N GLU A 88 0.60 2.68 9.45
CA GLU A 88 1.34 1.45 9.75
C GLU A 88 1.46 0.57 8.49
N PRO A 89 2.67 0.24 8.01
CA PRO A 89 2.79 -0.71 6.92
C PRO A 89 2.34 -2.10 7.36
N ALA A 90 1.63 -2.83 6.50
CA ALA A 90 1.19 -4.19 6.79
C ALA A 90 2.36 -5.18 6.95
N ASN A 91 3.50 -4.90 6.31
CA ASN A 91 4.71 -5.72 6.36
C ASN A 91 5.97 -4.87 6.09
N GLU A 92 7.15 -5.44 6.28
CA GLU A 92 8.45 -4.72 6.19
C GLU A 92 8.87 -4.38 4.76
N LYS A 93 8.24 -4.95 3.74
CA LYS A 93 8.57 -4.68 2.34
C LYS A 93 7.93 -3.37 1.83
N LEU A 94 6.96 -2.83 2.58
CA LEU A 94 6.33 -1.56 2.26
C LEU A 94 7.14 -0.40 2.83
N ILE A 95 7.29 0.66 2.04
CA ILE A 95 7.99 1.88 2.46
C ILE A 95 7.27 2.48 3.67
N ASN A 96 8.01 2.88 4.71
CA ASN A 96 7.45 3.65 5.81
C ASN A 96 7.08 5.06 5.34
N ALA A 97 5.79 5.38 5.35
CA ALA A 97 5.27 6.68 4.95
C ALA A 97 5.93 7.85 5.69
N ASP A 98 6.18 7.71 7.00
CA ASP A 98 6.77 8.78 7.83
C ASP A 98 8.20 9.16 7.39
N HIS A 99 8.88 8.31 6.62
CA HIS A 99 10.22 8.60 6.07
C HIS A 99 10.16 9.32 4.72
N LEU A 100 8.96 9.60 4.19
CA LEU A 100 8.81 10.26 2.89
C LEU A 100 9.06 11.77 2.96
N PHE A 101 8.84 12.40 4.11
CA PHE A 101 9.15 13.81 4.34
C PHE A 101 10.58 13.94 4.89
N ASN A 102 11.41 14.74 4.21
CA ASN A 102 12.82 14.93 4.55
C ASN A 102 13.10 16.25 5.30
N GLY A 103 12.08 17.10 5.52
CA GLY A 103 12.23 18.40 6.16
C GLY A 103 12.18 19.60 5.22
N ASP A 104 12.27 19.41 3.90
CA ASP A 104 12.46 20.51 2.96
C ASP A 104 11.17 20.91 2.22
N ASN A 105 10.56 19.95 1.52
CA ASN A 105 9.52 20.25 0.54
C ASN A 105 8.14 19.72 0.98
N LEU A 106 7.15 20.60 0.87
CA LEU A 106 5.73 20.27 0.99
C LEU A 106 5.00 20.63 -0.30
N PRO A 107 3.90 19.93 -0.63
CA PRO A 107 3.31 18.81 0.11
C PRO A 107 3.89 17.45 -0.30
N VAL A 108 4.13 16.58 0.69
CA VAL A 108 4.25 15.14 0.45
C VAL A 108 2.83 14.57 0.40
N GLN A 109 2.50 13.92 -0.71
CA GLN A 109 1.18 13.32 -0.92
C GLN A 109 1.32 11.86 -1.31
N ILE A 110 0.51 11.02 -0.69
CA ILE A 110 0.48 9.58 -0.94
C ILE A 110 -0.94 9.09 -1.17
N LYS A 111 -1.06 7.95 -1.85
CA LYS A 111 -2.28 7.15 -1.92
C LYS A 111 -2.02 5.82 -1.23
N VAL A 112 -2.86 5.48 -0.27
CA VAL A 112 -2.74 4.25 0.51
C VAL A 112 -4.01 3.42 0.42
N THR A 113 -3.87 2.10 0.37
CA THR A 113 -4.99 1.16 0.48
C THR A 113 -4.78 0.29 1.71
N GLY A 114 -5.81 0.17 2.54
CA GLY A 114 -5.69 -0.44 3.87
C GLY A 114 -6.96 -0.43 4.69
N GLN A 115 -6.82 -0.58 6.00
CA GLN A 115 -7.92 -0.64 6.96
C GLN A 115 -7.60 0.17 8.21
N ILE A 116 -8.63 0.68 8.89
CA ILE A 116 -8.48 1.24 10.22
C ILE A 116 -8.36 0.08 11.21
N VAL A 117 -7.26 0.03 11.96
CA VAL A 117 -6.99 -1.02 12.96
C VAL A 117 -7.20 -0.55 14.40
N SER A 118 -7.27 0.76 14.61
CA SER A 118 -7.67 1.38 15.87
C SER A 118 -8.21 2.79 15.62
N GLU A 119 -9.25 3.19 16.35
CA GLU A 119 -9.76 4.57 16.34
C GLU A 119 -8.99 5.47 17.33
N ASN A 120 -8.46 4.90 18.42
CA ASN A 120 -7.66 5.57 19.44
C ASN A 120 -6.46 4.68 19.81
N GLY A 121 -5.35 4.82 19.11
CA GLY A 121 -4.16 4.02 19.37
C GLY A 121 -2.90 4.58 18.74
N PHE A 122 -1.90 3.71 18.67
CA PHE A 122 -0.58 4.00 18.13
C PHE A 122 -0.14 2.88 17.18
N PRO A 123 0.70 3.18 16.18
CA PRO A 123 1.23 2.17 15.28
C PRO A 123 2.22 1.25 16.02
N LYS A 124 2.20 -0.05 15.72
CA LYS A 124 2.91 -1.09 16.48
C LYS A 124 4.43 -0.88 16.63
N ARG A 125 5.05 -0.20 15.67
CA ARG A 125 6.52 -0.06 15.58
C ARG A 125 7.06 1.26 16.12
N HIS A 126 6.19 2.19 16.54
CA HIS A 126 6.67 3.43 17.16
C HIS A 126 7.05 3.16 18.61
N SER A 127 8.29 3.48 18.99
CA SER A 127 8.70 3.53 20.39
C SER A 127 8.02 4.73 21.04
N LEU A 128 6.91 4.49 21.73
CA LEU A 128 6.05 5.51 22.34
C LEU A 128 6.66 6.21 23.56
N SER A 129 7.96 6.01 23.83
CA SER A 129 8.66 6.64 24.95
C SER A 129 8.58 8.18 24.94
N LYS A 130 8.19 8.80 23.82
CA LYS A 130 8.06 10.25 23.64
C LYS A 130 6.64 10.73 23.30
N VAL A 131 5.67 9.82 23.20
CA VAL A 131 4.31 10.14 22.73
C VAL A 131 3.35 9.99 23.91
N ASN A 132 2.59 11.05 24.21
CA ASN A 132 1.68 11.06 25.35
C ASN A 132 0.39 10.30 25.01
N GLU A 133 -0.32 9.73 26.00
CA GLU A 133 -1.56 8.96 25.74
C GLU A 133 -2.66 9.79 25.07
N ASN A 134 -2.68 11.11 25.29
CA ASN A 134 -3.59 12.05 24.63
C ASN A 134 -3.29 12.26 23.13
N GLU A 135 -2.20 11.70 22.61
CA GLU A 135 -1.82 11.72 21.19
C GLU A 135 -2.18 10.40 20.48
N ALA A 136 -2.88 9.49 21.18
CA ALA A 136 -3.50 8.33 20.56
C ALA A 136 -4.46 8.80 19.47
N GLY A 137 -4.38 8.19 18.29
CA GLY A 137 -5.15 8.58 17.12
C GLY A 137 -5.59 7.40 16.28
N LYS A 138 -6.25 7.71 15.17
CA LYS A 138 -6.72 6.69 14.22
C LYS A 138 -5.53 6.04 13.53
N VAL A 139 -5.39 4.72 13.69
CA VAL A 139 -4.30 3.95 13.07
C VAL A 139 -4.82 3.29 11.80
N PHE A 140 -4.26 3.69 10.65
CA PHE A 140 -4.55 3.13 9.35
C PHE A 140 -3.40 2.21 8.92
N ARG A 141 -3.68 0.89 8.85
CA ARG A 141 -2.70 -0.10 8.40
C ARG A 141 -2.85 -0.35 6.91
N TYR A 142 -1.84 -0.01 6.12
CA TYR A 142 -1.89 -0.09 4.65
C TYR A 142 -1.17 -1.31 4.10
N THR A 143 -1.75 -1.91 3.06
CA THR A 143 -1.19 -3.01 2.28
C THR A 143 -0.61 -2.55 0.95
N ASN A 144 -0.92 -1.32 0.53
CA ASN A 144 -0.38 -0.67 -0.66
C ASN A 144 -0.13 0.81 -0.39
N ILE A 145 0.94 1.35 -0.96
CA ILE A 145 1.30 2.77 -0.92
C ILE A 145 1.85 3.19 -2.29
N GLU A 146 1.38 4.34 -2.77
CA GLU A 146 1.82 5.02 -3.99
C GLU A 146 2.18 6.47 -3.61
N VAL A 147 3.37 6.92 -3.98
CA VAL A 147 3.80 8.31 -3.75
C VAL A 147 3.34 9.16 -4.93
N LEU A 148 2.47 10.13 -4.68
CA LEU A 148 1.93 11.02 -5.71
C LEU A 148 2.77 12.29 -5.86
N LYS A 149 3.34 12.79 -4.76
CA LYS A 149 4.16 14.01 -4.72
C LYS A 149 5.16 13.99 -3.55
N LYS A 150 6.35 14.57 -3.75
CA LYS A 150 7.40 14.82 -2.75
C LYS A 150 7.99 16.20 -2.93
#